data_AF-A0A3D4ZTD1-F1
#
_entry.id   AF-A0A3D4ZTD1-F1
#
_cell.length_a   1.000
_cell.length_b   1.000
_cell.length_c   1.000
_cell.angle_alpha   90.00
_cell.angle_beta   90.00
_cell.angle_gamma   90.00
#
_symmetry.space_group_name_H-M   'P 1'
#
loop_
_entity.id
_entity.type
_entity.pdbx_description
1 polymer ?
#
loop_
_entity_poly.entity_id
_entity_poly.type
_entity_poly.pdbx_seq_one_letter_code
_entity_poly.pdbx_strand_id
1 'polypeptide(L)'
;MVSRSGMRPAWGDLLQQYVEAGGTLIVEDVPGWSTDLSGGSSLSEWEAPTGDRAPGTLRFAQLSGIVFTYHHRGAVRRVRVVAEHPLTAGIGAPGEWVEIAYAADENNYSHLAYPVKASGCTVLVEGEHETCRYDGISYKRAGTVSGTHPLITVNPVGKGTVIRQYAPNSLPATMGRDRYEIFAANLAQYVRKLYNERAGQ
;
A
#
# COMPACT_ATOMS: atom_id res chain seq x y z
N MET A 1 -0.76 -1.07 16.65
CA MET A 1 -0.03 0.00 15.93
C MET A 1 1.42 -0.08 16.36
N VAL A 2 2.35 -0.49 15.47
CA VAL A 2 3.78 -0.62 15.79
C VAL A 2 4.51 0.57 15.14
N SER A 3 5.25 1.33 15.94
CA SER A 3 6.02 2.51 15.51
C SER A 3 7.23 2.13 14.63
N ARG A 4 7.59 3.01 13.67
CA ARG A 4 8.73 2.90 12.74
C ARG A 4 10.08 2.59 13.38
N SER A 5 10.28 2.92 14.65
CA SER A 5 11.55 2.72 15.38
C SER A 5 11.66 1.38 16.12
N GLY A 6 10.65 0.51 16.06
CA GLY A 6 10.50 -0.61 16.99
C GLY A 6 10.34 -2.02 16.39
N MET A 7 10.46 -2.20 15.07
CA MET A 7 10.38 -3.56 14.52
C MET A 7 11.65 -4.35 14.83
N ARG A 8 11.55 -5.18 15.86
CA ARG A 8 12.48 -6.28 16.16
C ARG A 8 12.65 -7.19 14.93
N PRO A 9 13.86 -7.73 14.70
CA PRO A 9 14.13 -8.64 13.57
C PRO A 9 13.14 -9.81 13.44
N ALA A 10 12.62 -10.32 14.56
CA ALA A 10 11.69 -11.43 14.59
C ALA A 10 10.27 -11.11 14.05
N TRP A 11 9.90 -9.84 13.87
CA TRP A 11 8.54 -9.49 13.44
C TRP A 11 8.18 -10.02 12.06
N GLY A 12 9.15 -10.04 11.13
CA GLY A 12 8.91 -10.59 9.80
C GLY A 12 8.44 -12.04 9.86
N ASP A 13 9.06 -12.86 10.71
CA ASP A 13 8.71 -14.26 10.89
C ASP A 13 7.43 -14.45 11.69
N LEU A 14 7.24 -13.67 12.77
CA LEU A 14 6.02 -13.75 13.58
C LEU A 14 4.77 -13.37 12.78
N LEU A 15 4.86 -12.32 11.93
CA LEU A 15 3.75 -11.92 11.07
C LEU A 15 3.51 -12.95 9.97
N GLN A 16 4.56 -13.55 9.41
CA GLN A 16 4.40 -14.67 8.48
C GLN A 16 3.66 -15.84 9.14
N GLN A 17 4.13 -16.29 10.30
CA GLN A 17 3.48 -17.39 11.04
C GLN A 17 2.03 -17.07 11.39
N TYR A 18 1.75 -15.84 11.83
CA TYR A 18 0.40 -15.38 12.10
C TYR A 18 -0.50 -15.52 10.87
N VAL A 19 -0.06 -15.04 9.71
CA VAL A 19 -0.86 -15.13 8.49
C VAL A 19 -0.99 -16.59 8.03
N GLU A 20 0.09 -17.36 7.98
CA GLU A 20 0.06 -18.77 7.58
C GLU A 20 -0.92 -19.61 8.42
N ALA A 21 -1.03 -19.30 9.71
CA ALA A 21 -1.96 -19.93 10.65
C ALA A 21 -3.44 -19.55 10.44
N GLY A 22 -3.75 -18.62 9.54
CA GLY A 22 -5.10 -18.10 9.33
C GLY A 22 -5.31 -16.73 9.96
N GLY A 23 -4.27 -15.93 10.11
CA GLY A 23 -4.37 -14.52 10.43
C GLY A 23 -4.73 -13.68 9.20
N THR A 24 -5.33 -12.51 9.42
CA THR A 24 -5.51 -11.50 8.38
C THR A 24 -4.63 -10.30 8.72
N LEU A 25 -3.67 -10.00 7.85
CA LEU A 25 -2.73 -8.89 8.05
C LEU A 25 -3.10 -7.73 7.12
N ILE A 26 -3.34 -6.55 7.69
CA ILE A 26 -3.54 -5.31 6.94
C ILE A 26 -2.28 -4.47 7.05
N VAL A 27 -1.64 -4.18 5.92
CA VAL A 27 -0.36 -3.45 5.84
C VAL A 27 -0.59 -2.08 5.21
N GLU A 28 -0.26 -1.03 5.96
CA GLU A 28 -0.42 0.37 5.52
C GLU A 28 0.92 1.09 5.34
N ASP A 29 1.87 0.88 6.26
CA ASP A 29 3.21 1.44 6.20
C ASP A 29 4.25 0.40 6.63
N VAL A 30 5.41 0.42 5.97
CA VAL A 30 6.52 -0.51 6.26
C VAL A 30 7.77 0.32 6.60
N PRO A 31 8.28 0.22 7.84
CA PRO A 31 9.59 0.74 8.23
C PRO A 31 10.69 0.31 7.23
N GLY A 32 11.58 1.23 6.87
CA GLY A 32 12.61 1.01 5.85
C GLY A 32 12.22 1.41 4.42
N TRP A 33 10.92 1.59 4.14
CA TRP A 33 10.42 2.04 2.82
C TRP A 33 10.43 3.56 2.65
N SER A 34 10.99 4.32 3.59
CA SER A 34 11.04 5.77 3.49
C SER A 34 11.87 6.19 2.27
N THR A 35 11.19 6.61 1.20
CA THR A 35 11.81 7.25 0.03
C THR A 35 12.26 8.68 0.32
N ASP A 36 11.86 9.21 1.48
CA ASP A 36 12.11 10.56 1.93
C ASP A 36 13.15 10.50 3.05
N LEU A 37 14.40 10.19 2.68
CA LEU A 37 15.53 10.26 3.59
C LEU A 37 15.92 11.73 3.81
N SER A 38 15.04 12.51 4.45
CA SER A 38 15.38 13.82 4.99
C SER A 38 14.62 14.05 6.29
N GLY A 39 15.07 13.42 7.38
CA GLY A 39 14.72 13.86 8.73
C GLY A 39 14.50 12.76 9.77
N GLY A 40 15.52 12.54 10.61
CA GLY A 40 15.30 12.53 12.07
C GLY A 40 15.40 11.20 12.82
N SER A 41 15.35 10.03 12.18
CA SER A 41 15.41 8.75 12.89
C SER A 41 16.54 7.88 12.34
N SER A 42 17.51 7.52 13.18
CA SER A 42 18.45 6.46 12.85
C SER A 42 17.68 5.15 12.67
N LEU A 43 17.78 4.55 11.49
CA LEU A 43 17.32 3.18 11.27
C LEU A 43 18.12 2.24 12.18
N SER A 44 17.51 1.14 12.62
CA SER A 44 18.26 0.09 13.30
C SER A 44 19.28 -0.53 12.34
N GLU A 45 20.36 -1.14 12.83
CA GLU A 45 21.39 -1.79 11.99
C GLU A 45 20.81 -2.80 10.98
N TRP A 46 19.67 -3.42 11.33
CA TRP A 46 18.95 -4.34 10.48
C TRP A 46 18.28 -3.66 9.27
N GLU A 47 17.77 -2.44 9.44
CA GLU A 47 17.18 -1.61 8.38
C GLU A 47 18.20 -0.62 7.78
N ALA A 48 19.47 -0.69 8.20
CA ALA A 48 20.54 0.16 7.67
C ALA A 48 20.78 0.00 6.17
N PRO A 49 20.61 -1.20 5.55
CA PRO A 49 20.47 -1.30 4.11
C PRO A 49 19.15 -0.61 3.70
N THR A 50 19.22 0.59 3.14
CA THR A 50 18.03 1.36 2.80
C THR A 50 17.26 0.75 1.62
N GLY A 51 15.93 0.74 1.67
CA GLY A 51 15.08 0.41 0.52
C GLY A 51 15.13 -1.05 0.12
N ASP A 52 15.50 -1.35 -1.13
CA ASP A 52 15.40 -2.69 -1.77
C ASP A 52 16.28 -3.77 -1.17
N ARG A 53 17.14 -3.40 -0.23
CA ARG A 53 18.07 -4.31 0.42
C ARG A 53 17.79 -4.47 1.91
N ALA A 54 16.84 -3.71 2.47
CA ALA A 54 16.42 -3.88 3.85
C ALA A 54 15.75 -5.25 4.00
N PRO A 55 16.22 -6.13 4.89
CA PRO A 55 15.62 -7.45 5.05
C PRO A 55 14.15 -7.39 5.50
N GLY A 56 13.77 -6.46 6.37
CA GLY A 56 12.36 -6.26 6.74
C GLY A 56 11.54 -5.83 5.53
N THR A 57 12.02 -4.85 4.77
CA THR A 57 11.42 -4.42 3.50
C THR A 57 11.13 -5.58 2.55
N LEU A 58 12.14 -6.43 2.31
CA LEU A 58 12.02 -7.58 1.43
C LEU A 58 11.03 -8.62 1.95
N ARG A 59 11.01 -8.86 3.27
CA ARG A 59 10.07 -9.79 3.89
C ARG A 59 8.63 -9.33 3.75
N PHE A 60 8.36 -8.04 3.96
CA PHE A 60 7.02 -7.48 3.76
C PHE A 60 6.63 -7.43 2.28
N ALA A 61 7.56 -7.17 1.36
CA ALA A 61 7.31 -7.26 -0.07
C ALA A 61 6.88 -8.68 -0.46
N GLN A 62 7.62 -9.69 0.00
CA GLN A 62 7.30 -11.10 -0.23
C GLN A 62 5.93 -11.48 0.35
N LEU A 63 5.66 -11.13 1.61
CA LEU A 63 4.35 -11.38 2.25
C LEU A 63 3.19 -10.70 1.52
N SER A 64 3.43 -9.51 0.96
CA SER A 64 2.44 -8.78 0.17
C SER A 64 2.28 -9.31 -1.25
N GLY A 65 3.13 -10.25 -1.70
CA GLY A 65 3.10 -10.79 -3.05
C GLY A 65 3.54 -9.79 -4.13
N ILE A 66 4.43 -8.86 -3.78
CA ILE A 66 4.91 -7.79 -4.67
C ILE A 66 6.44 -7.75 -4.74
N VAL A 67 6.96 -7.20 -5.83
CA VAL A 67 8.35 -6.73 -5.93
C VAL A 67 8.38 -5.25 -5.57
N PHE A 68 9.18 -4.93 -4.55
CA PHE A 68 9.49 -3.55 -4.20
C PHE A 68 10.81 -3.14 -4.87
N THR A 69 10.81 -1.92 -5.37
CA THR A 69 11.98 -1.24 -5.93
C THR A 69 11.99 0.20 -5.42
N TYR A 70 13.14 0.72 -5.04
CA TYR A 70 13.32 2.01 -4.40
C TYR A 70 13.30 3.07 -5.50
N HIS A 71 12.09 3.33 -5.97
CA HIS A 71 11.79 4.39 -6.91
C HIS A 71 11.03 5.50 -6.18
N HIS A 72 11.21 6.73 -6.66
CA HIS A 72 10.46 7.86 -6.12
C HIS A 72 8.95 7.60 -6.23
N ARG A 73 8.23 7.96 -5.17
CA ARG A 73 6.77 7.90 -5.18
C ARG A 73 6.21 8.80 -6.27
N GLY A 74 5.17 8.32 -6.94
CA GLY A 74 4.41 9.10 -7.92
C GLY A 74 3.12 9.63 -7.30
N ALA A 75 2.62 10.75 -7.81
CA ALA A 75 1.29 11.25 -7.45
C ALA A 75 0.23 10.46 -8.23
N VAL A 76 -0.78 9.92 -7.54
CA VAL A 76 -1.83 9.10 -8.18
C VAL A 76 -2.81 10.00 -8.93
N ARG A 77 -2.75 10.02 -10.26
CA ARG A 77 -3.59 10.89 -11.08
C ARG A 77 -5.03 10.37 -11.18
N ARG A 78 -5.16 9.08 -11.42
CA ARG A 78 -6.45 8.39 -11.61
C ARG A 78 -6.33 6.96 -11.13
N VAL A 79 -7.45 6.38 -10.73
CA VAL A 79 -7.52 5.01 -10.21
C VAL A 79 -8.55 4.20 -10.98
N ARG A 80 -8.38 2.88 -10.99
CA ARG A 80 -9.41 1.95 -11.45
C ARG A 80 -9.46 0.69 -10.62
N VAL A 81 -10.65 0.15 -10.44
CA VAL A 81 -10.84 -1.22 -9.95
C VAL A 81 -10.36 -2.17 -11.04
N VAL A 82 -9.56 -3.17 -10.69
CA VAL A 82 -8.98 -4.14 -11.64
C VAL A 82 -9.66 -5.50 -11.52
N ALA A 83 -10.08 -5.87 -10.32
CA ALA A 83 -10.69 -7.16 -10.04
C ALA A 83 -11.96 -7.01 -9.20
N GLU A 84 -12.96 -7.81 -9.52
CA GLU A 84 -14.13 -8.00 -8.68
C GLU A 84 -13.73 -8.76 -7.42
N HIS A 85 -14.00 -8.15 -6.27
CA HIS A 85 -13.68 -8.70 -4.97
C HIS A 85 -14.63 -8.12 -3.93
N PRO A 86 -14.96 -8.81 -2.82
CA PRO A 86 -15.77 -8.22 -1.74
C PRO A 86 -15.22 -6.87 -1.24
N LEU A 87 -13.90 -6.68 -1.27
CA LEU A 87 -13.25 -5.41 -0.90
C LEU A 87 -13.53 -4.26 -1.88
N THR A 88 -13.80 -4.56 -3.15
CA THR A 88 -14.04 -3.56 -4.21
C THR A 88 -15.52 -3.38 -4.56
N ALA A 89 -16.42 -4.11 -3.89
CA ALA A 89 -17.85 -4.02 -4.10
C ALA A 89 -18.35 -2.57 -3.88
N GLY A 90 -19.03 -2.01 -4.90
CA GLY A 90 -19.57 -0.65 -4.84
C GLY A 90 -18.55 0.50 -5.00
N ILE A 91 -17.26 0.22 -5.14
CA ILE A 91 -16.23 1.28 -5.37
C ILE A 91 -16.33 1.85 -6.79
N GLY A 92 -16.61 1.00 -7.78
CA GLY A 92 -16.68 1.35 -9.19
C GLY A 92 -16.65 0.10 -10.07
N ALA A 93 -16.95 0.25 -11.36
CA ALA A 93 -16.87 -0.86 -12.30
C ALA A 93 -15.40 -1.24 -12.59
N PRO A 94 -15.07 -2.55 -12.70
CA PRO A 94 -13.75 -2.97 -13.12
C PRO A 94 -13.36 -2.38 -14.49
N GLY A 95 -12.14 -1.87 -14.60
CA GLY A 95 -11.58 -1.32 -15.83
C GLY A 95 -11.81 0.19 -16.04
N GLU A 96 -12.76 0.80 -15.32
CA GLU A 96 -13.09 2.22 -15.48
C GLU A 96 -12.11 3.12 -14.72
N TRP A 97 -11.50 4.07 -15.46
CA TRP A 97 -10.61 5.07 -14.87
C TRP A 97 -11.39 6.24 -14.30
N VAL A 98 -11.09 6.58 -13.05
CA VAL A 98 -11.64 7.74 -12.36
C VAL A 98 -10.52 8.69 -11.96
N GLU A 99 -10.61 9.94 -12.39
CA GLU A 99 -9.63 10.98 -12.05
C GLU A 99 -9.69 11.32 -10.57
N ILE A 100 -8.53 11.56 -9.98
CA ILE A 100 -8.37 12.06 -8.63
C ILE A 100 -8.34 13.58 -8.68
N ALA A 101 -9.13 14.20 -7.79
CA ALA A 101 -9.20 15.65 -7.72
C ALA A 101 -7.94 16.22 -7.07
N TYR A 102 -7.32 17.19 -7.73
CA TYR A 102 -6.18 17.95 -7.23
C TYR A 102 -6.57 19.42 -7.11
N ALA A 103 -6.21 20.07 -6.01
CA ALA A 103 -6.33 21.53 -5.97
C ALA A 103 -5.22 22.19 -6.81
N ALA A 104 -5.55 23.29 -7.49
CA ALA A 104 -4.54 24.14 -8.10
C ALA A 104 -3.59 24.62 -6.98
N ASP A 105 -2.29 24.41 -7.17
CA ASP A 105 -1.22 24.75 -6.22
C ASP A 105 -1.05 23.86 -4.97
N GLU A 106 -1.76 22.73 -4.87
CA GLU A 106 -1.62 21.82 -3.74
C GLU A 106 -0.19 21.26 -3.58
N ASN A 107 0.23 21.04 -2.33
CA ASN A 107 1.32 20.13 -2.03
C ASN A 107 0.81 18.69 -2.22
N ASN A 108 1.32 17.98 -3.22
CA ASN A 108 0.82 16.67 -3.62
C ASN A 108 1.30 15.53 -2.70
N TYR A 109 1.85 15.84 -1.54
CA TYR A 109 2.37 14.84 -0.59
C TYR A 109 1.31 13.80 -0.20
N SER A 110 0.07 14.22 0.07
CA SER A 110 -1.07 13.34 0.37
C SER A 110 -1.39 12.35 -0.75
N HIS A 111 -1.07 12.71 -1.99
CA HIS A 111 -1.39 11.95 -3.20
C HIS A 111 -0.28 10.98 -3.64
N LEU A 112 0.82 10.87 -2.87
CA LEU A 112 1.93 10.00 -3.21
C LEU A 112 1.61 8.53 -2.93
N ALA A 113 1.99 7.64 -3.85
CA ALA A 113 1.95 6.19 -3.68
C ALA A 113 3.24 5.51 -4.18
N TYR A 114 3.54 4.33 -3.62
CA TYR A 114 4.72 3.55 -4.01
C TYR A 114 4.52 2.86 -5.37
N PRO A 115 5.46 3.01 -6.32
CA PRO A 115 5.39 2.37 -7.63
C PRO A 115 5.86 0.91 -7.57
N VAL A 116 5.05 0.04 -6.96
CA VAL A 116 5.36 -1.39 -6.80
C VAL A 116 4.97 -2.22 -8.04
N LYS A 117 5.40 -3.48 -8.09
CA LYS A 117 4.96 -4.46 -9.09
C LYS A 117 4.34 -5.67 -8.41
N ALA A 118 3.20 -6.14 -8.90
CA ALA A 118 2.63 -7.41 -8.45
C ALA A 118 3.52 -8.59 -8.90
N SER A 119 3.72 -9.57 -8.03
CA SER A 119 4.49 -10.79 -8.30
C SER A 119 3.71 -12.08 -8.03
N GLY A 120 2.73 -12.03 -7.14
CA GLY A 120 1.91 -13.18 -6.75
C GLY A 120 0.60 -12.81 -6.05
N CYS A 121 0.37 -11.52 -5.80
CA CYS A 121 -0.89 -11.02 -5.26
C CYS A 121 -1.91 -10.71 -6.35
N THR A 122 -3.18 -10.67 -5.97
CA THR A 122 -4.25 -10.08 -6.79
C THR A 122 -4.25 -8.56 -6.60
N VAL A 123 -4.15 -7.82 -7.69
CA VAL A 123 -4.36 -6.36 -7.70
C VAL A 123 -5.85 -6.07 -7.73
N LEU A 124 -6.34 -5.34 -6.74
CA LEU A 124 -7.75 -4.97 -6.63
C LEU A 124 -8.01 -3.59 -7.21
N VAL A 125 -7.10 -2.65 -6.91
CA VAL A 125 -7.14 -1.28 -7.43
C VAL A 125 -5.74 -0.89 -7.85
N GLU A 126 -5.62 -0.22 -8.99
CA GLU A 126 -4.37 0.37 -9.45
C GLU A 126 -4.51 1.86 -9.71
N GLY A 127 -3.40 2.58 -9.61
CA GLY A 127 -3.30 4.00 -9.89
C GLY A 127 -2.39 4.25 -11.08
N GLU A 128 -2.77 5.18 -11.95
CA GLU A 128 -1.83 5.81 -12.87
C GLU A 128 -1.04 6.88 -12.11
N HIS A 129 0.28 6.75 -12.12
CA HIS A 129 1.19 7.61 -11.40
C HIS A 129 1.75 8.67 -12.33
N GLU A 130 1.78 9.89 -11.83
CA GLU A 130 2.51 11.00 -12.41
C GLU A 130 3.79 11.24 -11.62
N THR A 131 4.88 11.55 -12.32
CA THR A 131 6.14 11.93 -11.68
C THR A 131 5.89 13.14 -10.78
N CYS A 132 6.24 13.00 -9.50
CA CYS A 132 6.07 14.06 -8.50
C CYS A 132 7.39 14.25 -7.75
N ARG A 133 7.97 15.44 -7.86
CA ARG A 133 9.29 15.74 -7.27
C ARG A 133 9.14 16.73 -6.13
N TYR A 134 9.96 16.54 -5.10
CA TYR A 134 10.12 17.52 -4.03
C TYR A 134 11.02 18.65 -4.52
N ASP A 135 10.53 19.88 -4.47
CA ASP A 135 11.26 21.08 -4.89
C ASP A 135 12.06 21.75 -3.75
N GLY A 136 12.06 21.15 -2.55
CA GLY A 136 12.61 21.74 -1.33
C GLY A 136 11.57 22.40 -0.41
N ILE A 137 10.33 22.53 -0.87
CA ILE A 137 9.21 23.12 -0.12
C ILE A 137 8.00 22.18 -0.16
N SER A 138 7.67 21.65 -1.35
CA SER A 138 6.47 20.85 -1.58
C SER A 138 6.68 19.81 -2.69
N TYR A 139 5.77 18.83 -2.75
CA TYR A 139 5.73 17.87 -3.84
C TYR A 139 4.91 18.44 -4.99
N LYS A 140 5.53 18.62 -6.14
CA LYS A 140 4.90 19.17 -7.35
C LYS A 140 4.84 18.12 -8.47
N ARG A 141 3.66 18.06 -9.09
CA ARG A 141 3.35 17.27 -10.29
C ARG A 141 4.15 17.77 -11.49
N ALA A 142 4.78 16.88 -12.25
CA ALA A 142 5.67 17.20 -13.37
C ALA A 142 5.04 17.03 -14.76
N GLY A 143 3.74 16.69 -14.84
CA GLY A 143 2.98 16.47 -16.06
C GLY A 143 3.32 15.19 -16.82
N THR A 144 4.25 14.37 -16.32
CA THR A 144 4.74 13.16 -17.01
C THR A 144 4.29 11.91 -16.28
N VAL A 145 3.47 11.09 -16.95
CA VAL A 145 3.03 9.78 -16.44
C VAL A 145 4.23 8.83 -16.34
N SER A 146 4.44 8.25 -15.17
CA SER A 146 5.55 7.33 -14.89
C SER A 146 5.15 5.86 -15.01
N GLY A 147 3.86 5.53 -14.96
CA GLY A 147 3.36 4.18 -15.11
C GLY A 147 2.06 3.92 -14.35
N THR A 148 1.56 2.69 -14.44
CA THR A 148 0.41 2.21 -13.66
C THR A 148 0.90 1.19 -12.65
N HIS A 149 0.52 1.38 -11.38
CA HIS A 149 1.01 0.57 -10.27
C HIS A 149 -0.12 0.14 -9.34
N PRO A 150 0.01 -1.02 -8.66
CA PRO A 150 -0.94 -1.44 -7.65
C PRO A 150 -1.11 -0.37 -6.56
N LEU A 151 -2.36 -0.07 -6.22
CA LEU A 151 -2.73 0.80 -5.10
C LEU A 151 -3.31 -0.01 -3.94
N ILE A 152 -4.08 -1.06 -4.24
CA ILE A 152 -4.58 -2.04 -3.26
C ILE A 152 -4.38 -3.45 -3.80
N THR A 153 -3.81 -4.32 -2.98
CA THR A 153 -3.60 -5.74 -3.30
C THR A 153 -4.12 -6.64 -2.20
N VAL A 154 -4.48 -7.87 -2.57
CA VAL A 154 -4.72 -8.98 -1.65
C VAL A 154 -3.84 -10.16 -2.02
N ASN A 155 -3.23 -10.81 -1.02
CA ASN A 155 -2.37 -11.96 -1.21
C ASN A 155 -2.75 -13.07 -0.21
N PRO A 156 -3.36 -14.18 -0.67
CA PRO A 156 -3.55 -15.36 0.15
C PRO A 156 -2.19 -15.96 0.56
N VAL A 157 -1.98 -16.22 1.85
CA VAL A 157 -0.74 -16.81 2.36
C VAL A 157 -1.08 -17.89 3.38
N GLY A 158 -0.78 -19.14 3.05
CA GLY A 158 -1.20 -20.30 3.85
C GLY A 158 -2.72 -20.31 4.02
N LYS A 159 -3.20 -20.31 5.26
CA LYS A 159 -4.64 -20.22 5.58
C LYS A 159 -5.12 -18.78 5.72
N GLY A 160 -4.21 -17.81 5.73
CA GLY A 160 -4.45 -16.39 5.97
C GLY A 160 -4.57 -15.55 4.70
N THR A 161 -4.61 -14.24 4.91
CA THR A 161 -4.54 -13.28 3.81
C THR A 161 -3.81 -12.01 4.23
N VAL A 162 -3.09 -11.40 3.29
CA VAL A 162 -2.46 -10.09 3.44
C VAL A 162 -3.21 -9.11 2.56
N ILE A 163 -3.73 -8.03 3.14
CA ILE A 163 -4.35 -6.91 2.43
C ILE A 163 -3.42 -5.73 2.56
N ARG A 164 -3.09 -5.08 1.44
CA ARG A 164 -2.13 -3.99 1.44
C ARG A 164 -2.59 -2.81 0.60
N GLN A 165 -2.32 -1.61 1.11
CA GLN A 165 -2.44 -0.35 0.39
C GLN A 165 -1.05 0.30 0.23
N TYR A 166 -0.84 1.06 -0.85
CA TYR A 166 0.46 1.64 -1.21
C TYR A 166 0.51 3.17 -1.20
N ALA A 167 -0.49 3.83 -0.62
CA ALA A 167 -0.57 5.26 -0.36
C ALA A 167 -0.16 5.57 1.10
N PRO A 168 1.14 5.76 1.40
CA PRO A 168 1.64 5.88 2.77
C PRO A 168 1.11 7.10 3.52
N ASN A 169 0.70 8.14 2.81
CA ASN A 169 0.33 9.41 3.41
C ASN A 169 -1.19 9.56 3.54
N SER A 170 -1.95 9.19 2.52
CA SER A 170 -3.41 9.28 2.52
C SER A 170 -4.03 8.42 1.42
N LEU A 171 -4.57 7.25 1.80
CA LEU A 171 -5.44 6.48 0.92
C LEU A 171 -6.70 7.25 0.47
N PRO A 172 -7.40 8.03 1.31
CA PRO A 172 -8.56 8.80 0.84
C PRO A 172 -8.20 9.89 -0.18
N ALA A 173 -7.00 10.50 -0.10
CA ALA A 173 -6.57 11.45 -1.13
C ALA A 173 -6.24 10.73 -2.45
N THR A 174 -5.54 9.60 -2.40
CA THR A 174 -5.12 8.85 -3.61
C THR A 174 -6.23 8.07 -4.29
N MET A 175 -7.25 7.62 -3.56
CA MET A 175 -8.38 6.87 -4.10
C MET A 175 -9.65 7.72 -4.29
N GLY A 176 -9.74 8.86 -3.61
CA GLY A 176 -10.96 9.65 -3.45
C GLY A 176 -11.74 9.22 -2.21
N ARG A 177 -12.26 10.22 -1.47
CA ARG A 177 -12.86 10.02 -0.14
C ARG A 177 -14.00 9.01 -0.12
N ASP A 178 -14.98 9.17 -1.00
CA ASP A 178 -16.17 8.32 -1.02
C ASP A 178 -15.81 6.85 -1.30
N ARG A 179 -14.88 6.62 -2.22
CA ARG A 179 -14.37 5.29 -2.55
C ARG A 179 -13.60 4.66 -1.39
N TYR A 180 -12.81 5.47 -0.67
CA TYR A 180 -12.14 5.03 0.54
C TYR A 180 -13.13 4.63 1.65
N GLU A 181 -14.20 5.39 1.85
CA GLU A 181 -15.22 5.07 2.87
C GLU A 181 -15.92 3.75 2.56
N ILE A 182 -16.25 3.49 1.28
CA ILE A 182 -16.77 2.20 0.82
C ILE A 182 -15.75 1.08 1.04
N PHE A 183 -14.49 1.29 0.63
CA PHE A 183 -13.42 0.32 0.85
C PHE A 183 -13.24 -0.02 2.34
N ALA A 184 -13.24 0.97 3.23
CA ALA A 184 -13.07 0.78 4.66
C ALA A 184 -14.23 -0.04 5.26
N ALA A 185 -15.47 0.21 4.83
CA ALA A 185 -16.62 -0.58 5.22
C ALA A 185 -16.50 -2.04 4.73
N ASN A 186 -16.15 -2.22 3.45
CA ASN A 186 -15.93 -3.55 2.88
C ASN A 186 -14.80 -4.30 3.58
N LEU A 187 -13.72 -3.62 3.94
CA LEU A 187 -12.58 -4.17 4.67
C LEU A 187 -13.01 -4.71 6.03
N ALA A 188 -13.77 -3.93 6.80
CA ALA A 188 -14.30 -4.38 8.10
C ALA A 188 -15.22 -5.60 7.94
N GLN A 189 -16.11 -5.59 6.96
CA GLN A 189 -17.01 -6.71 6.68
C GLN A 189 -16.26 -7.97 6.23
N TYR A 190 -15.30 -7.82 5.33
CA TYR A 190 -14.50 -8.91 4.79
C TYR A 190 -13.65 -9.57 5.87
N VAL A 191 -12.97 -8.78 6.70
CA VAL A 191 -12.17 -9.30 7.83
C VAL A 191 -13.06 -10.05 8.82
N ARG A 192 -14.24 -9.51 9.15
CA ARG A 192 -15.21 -10.18 10.02
C ARG A 192 -15.69 -11.52 9.43
N LYS A 193 -16.00 -11.54 8.13
CA LYS A 193 -16.38 -12.77 7.41
C LYS A 193 -15.29 -13.83 7.51
N LEU A 194 -14.04 -13.47 7.21
CA LEU A 194 -12.90 -14.39 7.31
C LEU A 194 -12.71 -14.94 8.73
N TYR A 195 -12.92 -14.10 9.75
CA TYR A 195 -12.85 -14.54 11.14
C TYR A 195 -13.93 -15.57 11.47
N ASN A 196 -15.19 -15.29 11.11
CA ASN A 196 -16.32 -16.18 11.38
C ASN A 196 -16.16 -17.54 10.69
N GLU A 197 -15.80 -17.54 9.40
CA GLU A 197 -15.55 -18.76 8.62
C GLU A 197 -14.48 -19.65 9.28
N ARG A 198 -13.45 -19.05 9.88
CA ARG A 198 -12.39 -19.77 10.59
C ARG A 198 -12.81 -20.24 11.98
N ALA A 199 -13.71 -19.51 12.64
CA ALA A 199 -14.26 -19.87 13.95
C ALA A 199 -15.37 -20.94 13.86
N GLY A 200 -15.81 -21.30 12.65
CA GLY A 200 -16.93 -22.23 12.43
C GLY A 200 -18.29 -21.62 12.78
N GLN A 201 -18.42 -20.29 12.66
CA GLN A 201 -19.64 -19.51 12.89
C GLN A 201 -20.22 -19.03 11.57
#